data_AF-A0A949B7P5-F1
#
_entry.id   AF-A0A949B7P5-F1
#
_cell.length_a   1.000
_cell.length_b   1.000
_cell.length_c   1.000
_cell.angle_alpha   90.00
_cell.angle_beta   90.00
_cell.angle_gamma   90.00
#
_symmetry.space_group_name_H-M   'P 1'
#
loop_
_entity.id
_entity.type
_entity.pdbx_description
1 polymer ?
#
loop_
_entity_poly.entity_id
_entity_poly.type
_entity_poly.pdbx_seq_one_letter_code
_entity_poly.pdbx_strand_id
1 'polypeptide(L)'
;MERMEQYHMIKKEMRKLQVVEKLIDKSVILKEACQILELSSRQVLRLKKGVRIYVALSVVHKNRARKPNNAVGESLCQKIINLGSFK
;
A
#
# COMPACT_ATOMS: atom_id res chain seq x y z
N MET A 1 -5.38 -25.67 -8.55
CA MET A 1 -4.34 -25.15 -7.65
C MET A 1 -4.52 -23.65 -7.56
N GLU A 2 -4.75 -23.11 -6.36
CA GLU A 2 -4.81 -21.66 -6.17
C GLU A 2 -3.41 -21.06 -6.40
N ARG A 3 -3.32 -19.99 -7.22
CA ARG A 3 -2.06 -19.26 -7.42
C ARG A 3 -1.74 -18.49 -6.15
N MET A 4 -0.55 -18.68 -5.60
CA MET A 4 -0.03 -17.80 -4.56
C MET A 4 0.22 -16.40 -5.13
N GLU A 5 -0.53 -15.41 -4.64
CA GLU A 5 -0.28 -14.00 -4.94
C GLU A 5 0.74 -13.42 -3.96
N GLN A 6 1.80 -12.79 -4.47
CA GLN A 6 2.82 -12.13 -3.66
C GLN A 6 2.66 -10.60 -3.67
N TYR A 7 2.60 -10.01 -2.48
CA TYR A 7 2.48 -8.56 -2.30
C TYR A 7 3.72 -8.00 -1.61
N HIS A 8 4.32 -6.95 -2.18
CA HIS A 8 5.43 -6.24 -1.55
C HIS A 8 4.92 -5.01 -0.79
N MET A 9 5.04 -5.03 0.54
CA MET A 9 4.40 -4.08 1.45
C MET A 9 5.38 -3.52 2.47
N ILE A 10 5.21 -2.26 2.86
CA ILE A 10 5.94 -1.67 4.00
C ILE A 10 5.20 -2.02 5.31
N LYS A 11 5.92 -2.04 6.44
CA LYS A 11 5.37 -2.28 7.80
C LYS A 11 4.06 -1.52 8.08
N LYS A 12 3.94 -0.27 7.65
CA LYS A 12 2.72 0.55 7.84
C LYS A 12 1.52 0.00 7.07
N GLU A 13 1.72 -0.55 5.88
CA GLU A 13 0.65 -1.14 5.05
C GLU A 13 0.22 -2.49 5.62
N MET A 14 1.19 -3.31 6.07
CA MET A 14 0.94 -4.57 6.75
C MET A 14 0.15 -4.38 8.06
N ARG A 15 0.53 -3.38 8.88
CA ARG A 15 -0.20 -3.03 10.11
C ARG A 15 -1.66 -2.65 9.82
N LYS A 16 -1.92 -1.90 8.75
CA LYS A 16 -3.28 -1.56 8.32
C LYS A 16 -4.08 -2.80 7.95
N LEU A 17 -3.49 -3.73 7.19
CA LEU A 17 -4.15 -4.97 6.81
C LEU A 17 -4.58 -5.76 8.04
N GLN A 18 -3.64 -6.06 8.94
CA GLN A 18 -3.88 -6.86 10.13
C GLN A 18 -4.97 -6.27 11.04
N VAL A 19 -4.94 -4.96 11.28
CA VAL A 19 -5.96 -4.32 12.14
C VAL A 19 -7.33 -4.34 11.47
N VAL A 20 -7.38 -4.16 10.15
CA VAL A 20 -8.64 -4.19 9.41
C VAL A 20 -9.21 -5.60 9.30
N GLU A 21 -8.37 -6.63 9.13
CA GLU A 21 -8.77 -8.05 9.19
C GLU A 21 -9.38 -8.37 10.56
N LYS A 22 -8.69 -7.99 11.65
CA LYS A 22 -9.22 -8.13 13.01
C LYS A 22 -10.56 -7.43 13.23
N LEU A 23 -10.75 -6.26 12.62
CA LEU A 23 -12.02 -5.51 12.62
C LEU A 23 -13.12 -6.16 11.75
N ILE A 24 -12.75 -6.93 10.73
CA ILE A 24 -13.68 -7.72 9.91
C ILE A 24 -14.13 -8.96 10.70
N ASP A 25 -13.18 -9.61 11.37
CA ASP A 25 -13.38 -10.80 12.21
C ASP A 25 -14.06 -10.47 13.56
N LYS A 26 -14.35 -9.18 13.80
CA LYS A 26 -14.97 -8.66 15.03
C LYS A 26 -14.15 -8.90 16.31
N SER A 27 -12.85 -9.18 16.18
CA SER A 27 -11.93 -9.31 17.31
C SER A 27 -11.51 -7.96 17.91
N VAL A 28 -11.68 -6.87 17.15
CA VAL A 28 -11.38 -5.49 17.55
C VAL A 28 -12.57 -4.62 17.13
N ILE A 29 -12.96 -3.66 17.96
CA ILE A 29 -14.05 -2.72 17.62
C ILE A 29 -13.54 -1.51 16.83
N LEU A 30 -14.46 -0.79 16.17
CA LEU A 30 -14.07 0.34 15.30
C LEU A 30 -13.26 1.41 16.04
N LYS A 31 -13.63 1.74 17.29
CA LYS A 31 -12.95 2.76 18.09
C LYS A 31 -11.49 2.38 18.38
N GLU A 32 -11.25 1.13 18.75
CA GLU A 32 -9.91 0.59 18.98
C GLU A 32 -9.09 0.59 17.69
N ALA A 33 -9.68 0.15 16.57
CA ALA A 33 -9.00 0.19 15.28
C ALA A 33 -8.60 1.61 14.86
N CYS A 34 -9.45 2.61 15.11
CA CYS A 34 -9.11 4.02 14.90
C CYS A 34 -7.93 4.48 15.76
N GLN A 35 -7.91 4.09 17.04
CA GLN A 35 -6.80 4.42 17.95
C GLN A 35 -5.50 3.73 17.52
N ILE A 36 -5.53 2.43 17.21
CA ILE A 36 -4.34 1.66 16.82
C ILE A 36 -3.75 2.17 15.50
N LEU A 37 -4.58 2.60 14.55
CA LEU A 37 -4.13 3.10 13.25
C LEU A 37 -3.90 4.61 13.21
N GLU A 38 -4.31 5.35 14.24
CA GLU A 38 -4.30 6.82 14.28
C GLU A 38 -5.03 7.42 13.06
N LEU A 39 -6.19 6.84 12.71
CA LEU A 39 -7.00 7.25 11.57
C LEU A 39 -8.42 7.58 12.02
N SER A 40 -9.08 8.43 11.23
CA SER A 40 -10.51 8.70 11.43
C SER A 40 -11.37 7.46 11.15
N SER A 41 -12.53 7.40 11.80
CA SER A 41 -13.53 6.33 11.61
C SER A 41 -13.90 6.14 10.14
N ARG A 42 -14.02 7.24 9.39
CA ARG A 42 -14.28 7.22 7.94
C ARG A 42 -13.16 6.52 7.17
N GLN A 43 -11.90 6.81 7.50
CA GLN A 43 -10.77 6.18 6.84
C GLN A 43 -10.68 4.69 7.15
N VAL A 44 -10.92 4.29 8.41
CA VAL A 44 -10.93 2.88 8.81
C VAL A 44 -12.06 2.12 8.09
N LEU A 45 -13.27 2.69 8.02
CA LEU A 45 -14.38 2.08 7.28
C LEU A 45 -14.09 2.00 5.77
N ARG A 46 -13.43 3.01 5.19
CA ARG A 46 -12.99 2.97 3.79
C ARG A 46 -11.99 1.84 3.56
N LEU A 47 -11.02 1.67 4.46
CA LEU A 47 -10.06 0.56 4.40
C LEU A 47 -10.76 -0.79 4.54
N LYS A 48 -11.69 -0.93 5.49
CA LYS A 48 -12.52 -2.14 5.66
C LYS A 48 -13.29 -2.51 4.39
N LYS A 49 -13.89 -1.53 3.72
CA LYS A 49 -14.55 -1.75 2.42
C LYS A 49 -13.55 -2.21 1.35
N GLY A 50 -12.37 -1.60 1.30
CA GLY A 50 -11.30 -1.98 0.38
C GLY A 50 -10.80 -3.41 0.59
N VAL A 51 -10.48 -3.78 1.83
CA VAL A 51 -9.96 -5.12 2.19
C VAL A 51 -10.98 -6.21 1.88
N ARG A 52 -12.28 -5.97 2.08
CA ARG A 52 -13.32 -6.94 1.72
C ARG A 52 -13.40 -7.26 0.21
N ILE A 53 -12.97 -6.33 -0.64
CA ILE A 53 -13.07 -6.48 -2.11
C ILE A 53 -11.72 -6.91 -2.70
N TYR A 54 -10.63 -6.30 -2.22
CA TYR A 54 -9.29 -6.42 -2.83
C TYR A 54 -8.21 -6.93 -1.86
N VAL A 55 -8.59 -7.34 -0.64
CA VAL A 55 -7.69 -7.90 0.38
C VAL A 55 -6.43 -7.02 0.58
N ALA A 56 -5.24 -7.59 0.41
CA ALA A 56 -3.96 -6.91 0.61
C ALA A 56 -3.73 -5.77 -0.39
N LEU A 57 -4.21 -5.90 -1.64
CA LEU A 57 -4.04 -4.87 -2.67
C LEU A 57 -4.68 -3.53 -2.26
N SER A 58 -5.69 -3.54 -1.38
CA SER A 58 -6.38 -2.33 -0.93
C SER A 58 -5.54 -1.39 -0.05
N VAL A 59 -4.55 -1.94 0.68
CA VAL A 59 -3.69 -1.19 1.59
C VAL A 59 -2.32 -0.86 0.99
N VAL A 60 -1.93 -1.56 -0.09
CA VAL A 60 -0.73 -1.22 -0.88
C VAL A 60 -0.92 0.15 -1.52
N HIS A 61 0.12 0.96 -1.48
CA HIS A 61 0.11 2.27 -2.13
C HIS A 61 -0.14 2.14 -3.63
N LYS A 62 -1.23 2.76 -4.13
CA LYS A 62 -1.68 2.63 -5.52
C LYS A 62 -0.73 3.22 -6.56
N ASN A 63 0.19 4.12 -6.16
CA ASN A 63 1.22 4.64 -7.04
C ASN A 63 2.49 3.78 -7.03
N ARG A 64 2.56 2.75 -6.17
CA ARG A 64 3.66 1.78 -6.23
C ARG A 64 3.54 1.03 -7.57
N ALA A 65 4.64 1.01 -8.32
CA ALA A 65 4.73 0.52 -9.71
C ALA A 65 4.07 1.39 -10.80
N ARG A 66 3.57 2.60 -10.49
CA ARG A 66 3.13 3.55 -11.53
C ARG A 66 4.21 4.59 -11.79
N LYS A 67 4.68 4.69 -13.04
CA LYS A 67 5.53 5.80 -13.48
C LYS A 67 4.66 7.06 -13.59
N PRO A 68 5.04 8.18 -12.95
CA PRO A 68 4.27 9.42 -13.10
C PRO A 68 4.38 9.95 -14.53
N ASN A 69 3.35 10.64 -15.01
CA ASN A 69 3.32 11.19 -16.37
C ASN A 69 4.48 12.16 -16.64
N ASN A 70 4.89 12.89 -15.60
CA ASN A 70 5.98 13.87 -15.68
C ASN A 70 7.34 13.25 -15.28
N ALA A 71 7.46 11.91 -15.29
CA ALA A 71 8.73 11.25 -15.04
C ALA A 71 9.73 11.59 -16.14
N VAL A 72 10.97 11.82 -15.75
CA VAL A 72 12.08 11.97 -16.68
C VAL A 72 12.20 10.71 -17.56
N GLY A 73 12.40 10.93 -18.86
CA GLY A 73 12.59 9.85 -19.83
C GLY A 73 13.79 8.99 -19.46
N GLU A 74 13.65 7.67 -19.60
CA GLU A 74 14.69 6.72 -19.21
C GLU A 74 15.98 6.93 -20.00
N SER A 75 15.85 7.34 -21.28
CA SER A 75 16.97 7.74 -22.13
C SER A 75 17.73 8.95 -21.59
N LEU A 76 17.06 9.91 -20.97
CA LEU A 76 17.72 11.08 -20.36
C LEU A 76 18.43 10.68 -19.06
N CYS A 77 17.80 9.84 -18.23
CA CYS A 77 18.43 9.29 -17.03
C CYS A 77 19.71 8.52 -17.37
N GLN A 78 19.67 7.65 -18.37
CA GLN A 78 20.84 6.87 -18.82
C GLN A 78 21.95 7.78 -19.35
N LYS A 79 21.61 8.82 -20.14
CA LYS A 79 22.61 9.81 -20.60
C LYS A 79 23.33 10.48 -19.44
N ILE A 80 22.59 10.92 -18.42
CA ILE A 80 23.16 11.57 -17.23
C ILE A 80 24.08 10.61 -16.47
N ILE A 81 23.64 9.37 -16.24
CA ILE A 81 24.45 8.35 -15.55
C ILE A 81 25.74 8.11 -16.31
N ASN A 82 25.68 7.93 -17.63
CA ASN A 82 26.86 7.69 -18.45
C ASN A 82 27.84 8.86 -18.41
N LEU A 83 27.35 10.11 -18.48
CA LEU A 83 28.19 11.32 -18.38
C LEU A 83 28.85 11.44 -17.00
N GLY A 84 28.12 11.19 -15.92
CA GLY A 84 28.64 11.25 -14.55
C GLY A 84 29.53 10.07 -14.15
N SER A 85 29.49 8.97 -14.92
CA SER A 85 30.31 7.77 -14.69
C SER A 85 31.68 7.85 -15.37
N PHE A 86 31.94 8.87 -16.21
CA PHE A 86 33.28 9.17 -16.68
C PHE A 86 34.10 9.69 -15.50
N LYS A 87 34.93 8.80 -14.96
CA LYS A 87 36.02 9.11 -14.03
C LYS A 87 37.33 9.06 -14.80
#